data_AF-A0A956KK04-F1
#
_entry.id   AF-A0A956KK04-F1
#
_cell.length_a   1.000
_cell.length_b   1.000
_cell.length_c   1.000
_cell.angle_alpha   90.00
_cell.angle_beta   90.00
_cell.angle_gamma   90.00
#
_symmetry.space_group_name_H-M   'P 1'
#
loop_
_entity.id
_entity.type
_entity.pdbx_description
1 polymer ?
#
loop_
_entity_poly.entity_id
_entity_poly.type
_entity_poly.pdbx_seq_one_letter_code
_entity_poly.pdbx_strand_id
1 'polypeptide(L)'
;MGRRGAAVRTRAGLAAALASQARRLCVALEQAWGSAEDPRADASAQALAYGLLTRRWLGDGSALPRGLRELIATSRELGEAVTRELDALEQVLADTEVTSLFTEDHDPSIHFFQHFLDAYDPSQRANHGVWSTPDVVVDHLVQAVDEAVISDFGLPLGLADSSSWAELAARTGVKLPAGVDPVRPVVCIVDPATGTGTFLRRVIARIRETMVARWRGEGRDAEACWQDYVDGRGPWRDRGLRERLFGVELMLAPHLVAQLCLDEATLIHGNTLEDPPALRGATVILGNPPYSIQSANLDPQARQLIEAYKYVDGHRIVARGALQLEKNLQDDYVKFFRWAEQNLETKPLG
;
A
#
# COMPACT_ATOMS: atom_id res chain seq x y z
N MET A 1 -0.21 -42.28 -16.57
CA MET A 1 -0.56 -42.23 -15.13
C MET A 1 0.38 -41.19 -14.49
N GLY A 2 0.01 -39.91 -14.55
CA GLY A 2 0.85 -38.82 -14.06
C GLY A 2 0.94 -38.84 -12.54
N ARG A 3 2.14 -38.71 -11.99
CA ARG A 3 2.36 -38.49 -10.56
C ARG A 3 1.62 -37.19 -10.18
N ARG A 4 0.45 -37.31 -9.51
CA ARG A 4 -0.12 -36.17 -8.79
C ARG A 4 0.92 -35.78 -7.74
N GLY A 5 1.45 -34.56 -7.83
CA GLY A 5 2.29 -33.98 -6.79
C GLY A 5 1.56 -34.06 -5.45
N ALA A 6 2.29 -34.29 -4.37
CA ALA A 6 1.67 -34.29 -3.04
C ALA A 6 1.01 -32.93 -2.81
N ALA A 7 -0.30 -32.91 -2.57
CA ALA A 7 -1.05 -31.68 -2.30
C ALA A 7 -0.39 -30.90 -1.15
N VAL A 8 -0.22 -29.59 -1.32
CA VAL A 8 0.30 -28.71 -0.27
C VAL A 8 -0.74 -28.62 0.84
N ARG A 9 -0.35 -28.91 2.09
CA ARG A 9 -1.27 -28.97 3.24
C ARG A 9 -1.00 -27.95 4.35
N THR A 10 0.02 -27.11 4.20
CA THR A 10 0.41 -26.13 5.22
C THR A 10 0.79 -24.80 4.58
N ARG A 11 0.63 -23.69 5.31
CA ARG A 11 1.05 -22.34 4.85
C ARG A 11 2.55 -22.30 4.54
N ALA A 12 3.37 -22.90 5.39
CA ALA A 12 4.81 -23.01 5.17
C ALA A 12 5.15 -23.83 3.92
N GLY A 13 4.41 -24.92 3.68
CA GLY A 13 4.55 -25.73 2.47
C GLY A 13 4.18 -24.95 1.21
N LEU A 14 3.12 -24.13 1.27
CA LEU A 14 2.70 -23.26 0.17
C LEU A 14 3.75 -22.18 -0.10
N ALA A 15 4.26 -21.53 0.95
CA ALA A 15 5.32 -20.53 0.82
C ALA A 15 6.57 -21.12 0.15
N ALA A 16 7.00 -22.30 0.59
CA ALA A 16 8.14 -23.01 0.00
C ALA A 16 7.90 -23.41 -1.46
N ALA A 17 6.71 -23.91 -1.80
CA ALA A 17 6.35 -24.30 -3.16
C ALA A 17 6.32 -23.09 -4.11
N LEU A 18 5.64 -22.01 -3.70
CA LEU A 18 5.58 -20.76 -4.46
C LEU A 18 6.97 -20.14 -4.60
N ALA A 19 7.77 -20.08 -3.54
CA ALA A 19 9.11 -19.53 -3.59
C ALA A 19 10.04 -20.34 -4.51
N SER A 20 9.92 -21.68 -4.48
CA SER A 20 10.67 -22.57 -5.38
C SER A 20 10.29 -22.35 -6.83
N GLN A 21 8.99 -22.22 -7.13
CA GLN A 21 8.50 -22.01 -8.48
C GLN A 21 8.79 -20.60 -9.00
N ALA A 22 8.64 -19.58 -8.15
CA ALA A 22 9.01 -18.19 -8.47
C ALA A 22 10.50 -18.06 -8.81
N ARG A 23 11.40 -18.76 -8.10
CA ARG A 23 12.83 -18.75 -8.45
C ARG A 23 13.12 -19.35 -9.83
N ARG A 24 12.42 -20.43 -10.20
CA ARG A 24 12.54 -20.99 -11.56
C ARG A 24 12.01 -20.03 -12.62
N LEU A 25 10.87 -19.40 -12.35
CA LEU A 25 10.30 -18.38 -13.23
C LEU A 25 11.23 -17.18 -13.38
N CYS A 26 11.86 -16.71 -12.31
CA CYS A 26 12.86 -15.64 -12.33
C CYS A 26 14.01 -15.99 -13.29
N VAL A 27 14.62 -17.18 -13.13
CA VAL A 27 15.69 -17.64 -14.03
C VAL A 27 15.23 -17.73 -15.49
N ALA A 28 14.00 -18.18 -15.74
CA ALA A 28 13.47 -18.22 -17.11
C ALA A 28 13.27 -16.82 -17.70
N LEU A 29 12.83 -15.85 -16.90
CA LEU A 29 12.68 -14.45 -17.31
C LEU A 29 14.05 -13.81 -17.61
N GLU A 30 15.05 -14.01 -16.74
CA GLU A 30 16.42 -13.55 -16.95
C GLU A 30 17.02 -14.07 -18.26
N GLN A 31 16.81 -15.36 -18.55
CA GLN A 31 17.25 -15.98 -19.80
C GLN A 31 16.53 -15.38 -21.02
N ALA A 32 15.21 -15.17 -20.93
CA ALA A 32 14.43 -14.58 -22.02
C ALA A 32 14.83 -13.13 -22.31
N TRP A 33 15.23 -12.37 -21.28
CA TRP A 33 15.69 -10.99 -21.42
C TRP A 33 17.19 -10.86 -21.71
N GLY A 34 17.95 -11.95 -21.61
CA GLY A 34 19.40 -11.93 -21.78
C GLY A 34 20.13 -11.13 -20.71
N SER A 35 19.58 -11.07 -19.49
CA SER A 35 20.06 -10.25 -18.38
C SER A 35 20.03 -11.10 -17.11
N ALA A 36 21.20 -11.56 -16.68
CA ALA A 36 21.35 -12.34 -15.44
C ALA A 36 21.33 -11.40 -14.22
N GLU A 37 20.76 -11.87 -13.12
CA GLU A 37 20.59 -11.10 -11.87
C GLU A 37 19.77 -9.81 -12.10
N ASP A 38 18.78 -9.85 -13.00
CA ASP A 38 17.96 -8.68 -13.34
C ASP A 38 16.90 -8.44 -12.26
N PRO A 39 16.93 -7.29 -11.54
CA PRO A 39 15.96 -7.00 -10.49
C PRO A 39 14.51 -6.99 -10.98
N ARG A 40 14.28 -6.73 -12.28
CA ARG A 40 12.95 -6.77 -12.87
C ARG A 40 12.42 -8.20 -12.95
N ALA A 41 13.29 -9.18 -13.17
CA ALA A 41 12.89 -10.57 -13.36
C ALA A 41 12.44 -11.14 -12.02
N ASP A 42 13.20 -10.79 -10.98
CA ASP A 42 12.89 -11.09 -9.59
C ASP A 42 11.55 -10.47 -9.17
N ALA A 43 11.38 -9.16 -9.38
CA ALA A 43 10.13 -8.46 -9.07
C ALA A 43 8.93 -9.04 -9.84
N SER A 44 9.09 -9.36 -11.12
CA SER A 44 8.04 -9.99 -11.94
C SER A 44 7.67 -11.39 -11.44
N ALA A 45 8.65 -12.23 -11.10
CA ALA A 45 8.39 -13.57 -10.60
C ALA A 45 7.68 -13.55 -9.24
N GLN A 46 8.10 -12.68 -8.33
CA GLN A 46 7.42 -12.47 -7.05
C GLN A 46 5.98 -11.97 -7.25
N ALA A 47 5.80 -10.98 -8.13
CA ALA A 47 4.50 -10.38 -8.43
C ALA A 47 3.51 -11.38 -9.05
N LEU A 48 3.98 -12.24 -9.96
CA LEU A 48 3.17 -13.32 -10.53
C LEU A 48 2.79 -14.36 -9.47
N ALA A 49 3.76 -14.81 -8.67
CA ALA A 49 3.51 -15.79 -7.61
C ALA A 49 2.50 -15.29 -6.57
N TYR A 50 2.70 -14.07 -6.07
CA TYR A 50 1.87 -13.54 -5.01
C TYR A 50 0.54 -13.01 -5.53
N GLY A 51 0.52 -12.35 -6.68
CA GLY A 51 -0.71 -11.88 -7.32
C GLY A 51 -1.67 -13.02 -7.70
N LEU A 52 -1.15 -14.14 -8.22
CA LEU A 52 -1.98 -15.32 -8.53
C LEU A 52 -2.49 -16.02 -7.27
N LEU A 53 -1.68 -16.08 -6.19
CA LEU A 53 -2.16 -16.57 -4.90
C LEU A 53 -3.31 -15.71 -4.37
N THR A 54 -3.16 -14.39 -4.39
CA THR A 54 -4.19 -13.45 -3.92
C THR A 54 -5.46 -13.57 -4.76
N ARG A 55 -5.35 -13.66 -6.10
CA ARG A 55 -6.50 -13.94 -6.97
C ARG A 55 -7.21 -15.24 -6.57
N ARG A 56 -6.45 -16.30 -6.32
CA ARG A 56 -7.01 -17.61 -5.92
C ARG A 56 -7.74 -17.53 -4.59
N TRP A 57 -7.23 -16.74 -3.64
CA TRP A 57 -7.89 -16.48 -2.35
C TRP A 57 -9.19 -15.69 -2.50
N LEU A 58 -9.19 -14.59 -3.26
CA LEU A 58 -10.37 -13.75 -3.50
C LEU A 58 -11.43 -14.43 -4.39
N GLY A 59 -11.04 -15.51 -5.08
CA GLY A 59 -11.87 -16.26 -6.01
C GLY A 59 -11.66 -15.85 -7.46
N ASP A 60 -11.79 -16.83 -8.38
CA ASP A 60 -11.44 -16.67 -9.80
C ASP A 60 -12.32 -15.66 -10.56
N GLY A 61 -13.46 -15.25 -9.98
CA GLY A 61 -14.34 -14.21 -10.49
C GLY A 61 -13.86 -12.77 -10.25
N SER A 62 -12.85 -12.58 -9.40
CA SER A 62 -12.25 -11.26 -9.16
C SER A 62 -11.60 -10.71 -10.44
N ALA A 63 -11.83 -9.42 -10.70
CA ALA A 63 -11.16 -8.75 -11.81
C ALA A 63 -9.67 -8.58 -11.47
N LEU A 64 -8.79 -8.98 -12.38
CA LEU A 64 -7.36 -8.73 -12.21
C LEU A 64 -7.05 -7.26 -12.44
N PRO A 65 -6.21 -6.63 -11.59
CA PRO A 65 -5.64 -5.32 -11.87
C PRO A 65 -4.94 -5.35 -13.22
N ARG A 66 -5.01 -4.21 -13.92
CA ARG A 66 -4.41 -4.05 -15.25
C ARG A 66 -2.94 -4.50 -15.26
N GLY A 67 -2.15 -4.08 -14.27
CA GLY A 67 -0.73 -4.43 -14.17
C GLY A 67 -0.49 -5.94 -14.07
N LEU A 68 -1.27 -6.67 -13.28
CA LEU A 68 -1.14 -8.13 -13.19
C LEU A 68 -1.57 -8.84 -14.48
N ARG A 69 -2.64 -8.36 -15.14
CA ARG A 69 -3.04 -8.91 -16.45
C ARG A 69 -1.97 -8.72 -17.52
N GLU A 70 -1.42 -7.51 -17.61
CA GLU A 70 -0.36 -7.17 -18.56
C GLU A 70 0.91 -7.98 -18.25
N LEU A 71 1.27 -8.14 -16.98
CA LEU A 71 2.41 -8.95 -16.58
C LEU A 71 2.25 -10.42 -16.95
N ILE A 72 1.07 -11.01 -16.74
CA ILE A 72 0.78 -12.39 -17.17
C ILE A 72 0.87 -12.51 -18.69
N ALA A 73 0.20 -11.61 -19.43
CA ALA A 73 0.16 -11.66 -20.90
C ALA A 73 1.57 -11.53 -21.51
N THR A 74 2.31 -10.50 -21.11
CA THR A 74 3.67 -10.25 -21.61
C THR A 74 4.63 -11.38 -21.23
N SER A 75 4.51 -11.97 -20.04
CA SER A 75 5.35 -13.11 -19.65
C SER A 75 5.12 -14.33 -20.54
N ARG A 76 3.88 -14.59 -20.96
CA ARG A 76 3.55 -15.71 -21.86
C ARG A 76 4.11 -15.51 -23.27
N GLU A 77 4.33 -14.26 -23.70
CA GLU A 77 4.93 -13.93 -25.00
C GLU A 77 6.45 -14.11 -25.04
N LEU A 78 7.12 -14.25 -23.88
CA LEU A 78 8.58 -14.38 -23.79
C LEU A 78 9.12 -15.78 -24.17
N GLY A 79 8.24 -16.76 -24.42
CA GLY A 79 8.59 -18.07 -24.95
C GLY A 79 8.16 -19.25 -24.07
N GLU A 80 8.44 -20.46 -24.57
CA GLU A 80 7.95 -21.71 -23.97
C GLU A 80 8.52 -21.96 -22.55
N ALA A 81 9.76 -21.54 -22.28
CA ALA A 81 10.38 -21.73 -20.97
C ALA A 81 9.65 -20.93 -19.88
N VAL A 82 9.41 -19.63 -20.12
CA VAL A 82 8.68 -18.76 -19.19
C VAL A 82 7.24 -19.25 -19.02
N THR A 83 6.57 -19.59 -20.13
CA THR A 83 5.20 -20.11 -20.11
C THR A 83 5.09 -21.37 -19.27
N ARG A 84 6.03 -22.32 -19.42
CA ARG A 84 6.05 -23.56 -18.63
C ARG A 84 6.17 -23.30 -17.13
N GLU A 85 7.04 -22.38 -16.71
CA GLU A 85 7.21 -22.06 -15.30
C GLU A 85 6.01 -21.28 -14.73
N LEU A 86 5.33 -20.47 -15.54
CA LEU A 86 4.08 -19.82 -15.16
C LEU A 86 2.92 -20.83 -15.03
N ASP A 87 2.79 -21.77 -15.97
CA ASP A 87 1.78 -22.82 -15.90
C ASP A 87 2.02 -23.74 -14.68
N ALA A 88 3.28 -24.04 -14.37
CA ALA A 88 3.63 -24.79 -13.16
C ALA A 88 3.27 -24.04 -11.87
N LEU A 89 3.40 -22.70 -11.86
CA LEU A 89 2.96 -21.85 -10.76
C LEU A 89 1.44 -21.87 -10.58
N GLU A 90 0.69 -21.72 -11.67
CA GLU A 90 -0.77 -21.84 -11.66
C GLU A 90 -1.21 -23.23 -11.20
N GLN A 91 -0.50 -24.29 -11.62
CA GLN A 91 -0.78 -25.66 -11.21
C GLN A 91 -0.55 -25.89 -9.71
N VAL A 92 0.52 -25.32 -9.13
CA VAL A 92 0.74 -25.36 -7.67
C VAL A 92 -0.45 -24.77 -6.91
N LEU A 93 -0.99 -23.65 -7.39
CA LEU A 93 -2.15 -23.00 -6.79
C LEU A 93 -3.45 -23.77 -7.03
N ALA A 94 -3.62 -24.38 -8.21
CA ALA A 94 -4.79 -25.19 -8.55
C ALA A 94 -4.86 -26.48 -7.71
N ASP A 95 -3.72 -27.10 -7.42
CA ASP A 95 -3.60 -28.30 -6.59
C ASP A 95 -3.64 -28.01 -5.08
N THR A 96 -3.73 -26.74 -4.69
CA THR A 96 -3.78 -26.31 -3.30
C THR A 96 -5.18 -25.81 -2.95
N GLU A 97 -5.75 -26.35 -1.87
CA GLU A 97 -6.97 -25.81 -1.25
C GLU A 97 -6.64 -24.53 -0.47
N VAL A 98 -6.36 -23.44 -1.20
CA VAL A 98 -5.87 -22.15 -0.65
C VAL A 98 -6.78 -21.63 0.46
N THR A 99 -8.09 -21.65 0.27
CA THR A 99 -9.07 -21.18 1.26
C THR A 99 -9.06 -21.99 2.55
N SER A 100 -8.62 -23.26 2.52
CA SER A 100 -8.50 -24.08 3.74
C SER A 100 -7.23 -23.77 4.55
N LEU A 101 -6.21 -23.19 3.91
CA LEU A 101 -4.93 -22.86 4.55
C LEU A 101 -4.99 -21.55 5.33
N PHE A 102 -5.93 -20.69 4.97
CA PHE A 102 -6.13 -19.37 5.53
C PHE A 102 -7.55 -19.25 6.07
N THR A 103 -7.70 -19.02 7.37
CA THR A 103 -9.00 -18.77 8.01
C THR A 103 -9.37 -17.28 7.85
N GLU A 104 -10.64 -16.91 8.03
CA GLU A 104 -11.10 -15.51 7.92
C GLU A 104 -10.27 -14.54 8.78
N ASP A 105 -9.79 -14.99 9.95
CA ASP A 105 -8.92 -14.20 10.85
C ASP A 105 -7.48 -13.98 10.34
N HIS A 106 -7.09 -14.61 9.22
CA HIS A 106 -5.72 -14.58 8.69
C HIS A 106 -5.71 -14.52 7.16
N ASP A 107 -6.16 -13.40 6.60
CA ASP A 107 -6.13 -13.14 5.17
C ASP A 107 -4.67 -13.27 4.61
N PRO A 108 -4.41 -14.17 3.65
CA PRO A 108 -3.10 -14.36 3.05
C PRO A 108 -2.58 -13.13 2.32
N SER A 109 -3.46 -12.26 1.83
CA SER A 109 -3.05 -11.08 1.08
C SER A 109 -2.25 -10.08 1.93
N ILE A 110 -2.28 -10.19 3.26
CA ILE A 110 -1.54 -9.27 4.14
C ILE A 110 -0.29 -9.93 4.75
N HIS A 111 -0.48 -10.95 5.58
CA HIS A 111 0.64 -11.47 6.38
C HIS A 111 1.43 -12.58 5.67
N PHE A 112 0.86 -13.19 4.61
CA PHE A 112 1.56 -14.28 3.92
C PHE A 112 2.75 -13.79 3.10
N PHE A 113 2.78 -12.53 2.67
CA PHE A 113 3.91 -11.99 1.92
C PHE A 113 5.22 -12.16 2.68
N GLN A 114 5.19 -11.96 4.01
CA GLN A 114 6.36 -12.17 4.86
C GLN A 114 6.85 -13.63 4.82
N HIS A 115 5.92 -14.59 4.95
CA HIS A 115 6.25 -16.02 4.87
C HIS A 115 6.78 -16.42 3.50
N PHE A 116 6.23 -15.82 2.43
CA PHE A 116 6.73 -16.00 1.07
C PHE A 116 8.16 -15.47 0.94
N LEU A 117 8.44 -14.24 1.39
CA LEU A 117 9.78 -13.66 1.36
C LEU A 117 10.78 -14.44 2.22
N ASP A 118 10.37 -14.94 3.39
CA ASP A 118 11.23 -15.82 4.21
C ASP A 118 11.62 -17.11 3.48
N ALA A 119 10.75 -17.63 2.62
CA ALA A 119 11.07 -18.80 1.78
C ALA A 119 11.84 -18.41 0.51
N TYR A 120 11.57 -17.23 -0.06
CA TYR A 120 12.08 -16.76 -1.34
C TYR A 120 13.45 -16.09 -1.23
N ASP A 121 13.55 -15.03 -0.43
CA ASP A 121 14.77 -14.28 -0.15
C ASP A 121 14.67 -13.54 1.20
N PRO A 122 15.20 -14.15 2.30
CA PRO A 122 15.21 -13.53 3.61
C PRO A 122 15.97 -12.21 3.68
N SER A 123 16.96 -12.00 2.79
CA SER A 123 17.78 -10.78 2.79
C SER A 123 16.98 -9.60 2.25
N GLN A 124 16.13 -9.82 1.24
CA GLN A 124 15.21 -8.80 0.74
C GLN A 124 14.24 -8.32 1.83
N ARG A 125 13.68 -9.24 2.63
CA ARG A 125 12.80 -8.83 3.73
C ARG A 125 13.48 -7.85 4.70
N ALA A 126 14.73 -8.12 5.06
CA ALA A 126 15.50 -7.25 5.95
C ALA A 126 15.87 -5.92 5.29
N ASN A 127 16.35 -5.96 4.03
CA ASN A 127 16.80 -4.77 3.31
C ASN A 127 15.66 -3.81 2.96
N HIS A 128 14.47 -4.34 2.66
CA HIS A 128 13.28 -3.55 2.35
C HIS A 128 12.43 -3.24 3.59
N GLY A 129 12.86 -3.66 4.79
CA GLY A 129 12.16 -3.35 6.04
C GLY A 129 10.72 -3.87 6.07
N VAL A 130 10.43 -5.01 5.42
CA VAL A 130 9.07 -5.54 5.30
C VAL A 130 8.65 -6.18 6.63
N TRP A 131 8.00 -5.36 7.46
CA TRP A 131 7.48 -5.73 8.78
C TRP A 131 5.99 -5.41 8.85
N SER A 132 5.18 -6.44 9.04
CA SER A 132 3.74 -6.26 9.20
C SER A 132 3.44 -5.65 10.57
N THR A 133 2.60 -4.61 10.57
CA THR A 133 2.15 -3.97 11.82
C THR A 133 1.03 -4.81 12.42
N PRO A 134 1.06 -5.16 13.72
CA PRO A 134 -0.02 -5.92 14.34
C PRO A 134 -1.37 -5.20 14.21
N ASP A 135 -2.43 -5.95 13.87
CA ASP A 135 -3.75 -5.37 13.61
C ASP A 135 -4.27 -4.51 14.76
N VAL A 136 -4.04 -4.92 16.02
CA VAL A 136 -4.42 -4.16 17.21
C VAL A 136 -3.78 -2.77 17.28
N VAL A 137 -2.55 -2.63 16.76
CA VAL A 137 -1.85 -1.34 16.69
C VAL A 137 -2.44 -0.49 15.56
N VAL A 138 -2.69 -1.11 14.40
CA VAL A 138 -3.32 -0.45 13.24
C VAL A 138 -4.71 0.08 13.62
N ASP A 139 -5.52 -0.75 14.25
CA ASP A 139 -6.86 -0.40 14.75
C ASP A 139 -6.81 0.81 15.67
N HIS A 140 -5.91 0.79 16.66
CA HIS A 140 -5.77 1.87 17.61
C HIS A 140 -5.35 3.18 16.93
N LEU A 141 -4.37 3.13 16.03
CA LEU A 141 -3.89 4.32 15.30
C LEU A 141 -4.97 4.90 14.38
N VAL A 142 -5.66 4.06 13.60
CA VAL A 142 -6.76 4.50 12.72
C VAL A 142 -7.89 5.11 13.54
N GLN A 143 -8.25 4.49 14.67
CA GLN A 143 -9.28 5.02 15.56
C GLN A 143 -8.87 6.37 16.17
N ALA A 144 -7.64 6.50 16.66
CA ALA A 144 -7.15 7.75 17.26
C ALA A 144 -7.16 8.90 16.24
N VAL A 145 -6.75 8.63 15.00
CA VAL A 145 -6.79 9.62 13.92
C VAL A 145 -8.24 9.99 13.56
N ASP A 146 -9.13 9.00 13.43
CA ASP A 146 -10.55 9.24 13.16
C ASP A 146 -11.21 10.11 14.24
N GLU A 147 -10.92 9.81 15.51
CA GLU A 147 -11.40 10.59 16.65
C GLU A 147 -10.85 12.03 16.64
N ALA A 148 -9.56 12.22 16.34
CA ALA A 148 -8.97 13.56 16.23
C ALA A 148 -9.60 14.37 15.09
N VAL A 149 -9.87 13.75 13.92
CA VAL A 149 -10.57 14.39 12.80
C VAL A 149 -11.97 14.87 13.23
N ILE A 150 -12.67 14.09 14.06
CA ILE A 150 -13.97 14.46 14.61
C ILE A 150 -13.85 15.61 15.62
N SER A 151 -13.02 15.44 16.65
CA SER A 151 -12.98 16.35 17.80
C SER A 151 -12.29 17.68 17.51
N ASP A 152 -11.19 17.66 16.77
CA ASP A 152 -10.29 18.80 16.67
C ASP A 152 -10.59 19.64 15.43
N PHE A 153 -11.17 19.02 14.38
CA PHE A 153 -11.43 19.67 13.10
C PHE A 153 -12.91 19.83 12.77
N GLY A 154 -13.82 19.33 13.60
CA GLY A 154 -15.27 19.52 13.41
C GLY A 154 -15.82 18.83 12.16
N LEU A 155 -15.28 17.65 11.85
CA LEU A 155 -15.68 16.77 10.74
C LEU A 155 -16.41 15.55 11.33
N PRO A 156 -17.74 15.62 11.53
CA PRO A 156 -18.49 14.66 12.34
C PRO A 156 -18.53 13.23 11.78
N LEU A 157 -18.16 13.03 10.51
CA LEU A 157 -18.02 11.71 9.90
C LEU A 157 -16.58 11.17 9.98
N GLY A 158 -15.66 11.86 10.66
CA GLY A 158 -14.27 11.44 10.80
C GLY A 158 -13.60 11.25 9.45
N LEU A 159 -12.90 10.13 9.28
CA LEU A 159 -12.22 9.76 8.03
C LEU A 159 -13.19 9.61 6.85
N ALA A 160 -14.49 9.41 7.10
CA ALA A 160 -15.50 9.28 6.05
C ALA A 160 -16.00 10.64 5.52
N ASP A 161 -15.66 11.75 6.17
CA ASP A 161 -16.15 13.08 5.81
C ASP A 161 -15.63 13.51 4.41
N SER A 162 -16.57 13.83 3.51
CA SER A 162 -16.29 14.30 2.15
C SER A 162 -16.52 15.81 1.98
N SER A 163 -16.68 16.56 3.09
CA SER A 163 -16.82 18.01 3.07
C SER A 163 -15.62 18.63 2.38
N SER A 164 -15.88 19.65 1.56
CA SER A 164 -14.85 20.50 1.00
C SER A 164 -14.34 21.56 1.95
N TRP A 165 -13.20 22.14 1.62
CA TRP A 165 -12.65 23.30 2.34
C TRP A 165 -13.63 24.47 2.43
N ALA A 166 -14.40 24.75 1.36
CA ALA A 166 -15.43 25.79 1.38
C ALA A 166 -16.54 25.50 2.39
N GLU A 167 -17.01 24.25 2.47
CA GLU A 167 -18.06 23.83 3.40
C GLU A 167 -17.55 23.86 4.85
N LEU A 168 -16.31 23.41 5.09
CA LEU A 168 -15.70 23.50 6.41
C LEU A 168 -15.54 24.95 6.86
N ALA A 169 -15.05 25.83 5.98
CA ALA A 169 -14.90 27.25 6.27
C ALA A 169 -16.24 27.93 6.55
N ALA A 170 -17.28 27.62 5.78
CA ALA A 170 -18.63 28.13 6.04
C ALA A 170 -19.18 27.66 7.40
N ARG A 171 -18.86 26.43 7.83
CA ARG A 171 -19.33 25.85 9.10
C ARG A 171 -18.54 26.31 10.33
N THR A 172 -17.22 26.50 10.19
CA THR A 172 -16.30 26.70 11.33
C THR A 172 -15.66 28.09 11.37
N GLY A 173 -15.73 28.85 10.27
CA GLY A 173 -15.03 30.13 10.13
C GLY A 173 -13.51 30.00 9.92
N VAL A 174 -12.99 28.78 9.73
CA VAL A 174 -11.57 28.58 9.41
C VAL A 174 -11.21 29.24 8.08
N LYS A 175 -10.05 29.89 8.03
CA LYS A 175 -9.53 30.45 6.77
C LYS A 175 -9.00 29.33 5.90
N LEU A 176 -9.30 29.38 4.61
CA LEU A 176 -8.73 28.45 3.65
C LEU A 176 -7.20 28.64 3.61
N PRO A 177 -6.42 27.55 3.66
CA PRO A 177 -4.99 27.59 3.39
C PRO A 177 -4.69 28.20 2.03
N ALA A 178 -3.55 28.87 1.89
CA ALA A 178 -3.19 29.51 0.64
C ALA A 178 -3.05 28.49 -0.50
N GLY A 179 -3.72 28.75 -1.62
CA GLY A 179 -3.64 27.91 -2.82
C GLY A 179 -4.41 26.60 -2.78
N VAL A 180 -5.28 26.38 -1.78
CA VAL A 180 -6.21 25.23 -1.81
C VAL A 180 -7.38 25.50 -2.75
N ASP A 181 -7.75 24.52 -3.57
CA ASP A 181 -9.04 24.54 -4.25
C ASP A 181 -10.20 24.46 -3.22
N PRO A 182 -11.10 25.47 -3.14
CA PRO A 182 -12.22 25.47 -2.20
C PRO A 182 -13.17 24.27 -2.33
N VAL A 183 -13.25 23.62 -3.50
CA VAL A 183 -14.14 22.46 -3.71
C VAL A 183 -13.50 21.11 -3.39
N ARG A 184 -12.19 21.09 -3.10
CA ARG A 184 -11.46 19.86 -2.74
C ARG A 184 -11.91 19.32 -1.39
N PRO A 185 -12.01 17.99 -1.21
CA PRO A 185 -12.25 17.38 0.09
C PRO A 185 -11.20 17.81 1.13
N VAL A 186 -11.64 18.05 2.36
CA VAL A 186 -10.73 18.32 3.47
C VAL A 186 -9.98 17.05 3.85
N VAL A 187 -10.66 15.90 3.92
CA VAL A 187 -10.05 14.62 4.34
C VAL A 187 -9.46 13.91 3.12
N CYS A 188 -8.16 14.13 2.90
CA CYS A 188 -7.33 13.41 1.93
C CYS A 188 -6.34 12.53 2.68
N ILE A 189 -6.46 11.22 2.51
CA ILE A 189 -5.76 10.20 3.29
C ILE A 189 -4.67 9.57 2.43
N VAL A 190 -3.45 9.50 2.97
CA VAL A 190 -2.31 8.87 2.31
C VAL A 190 -1.65 7.87 3.25
N ASP A 191 -1.43 6.66 2.73
CA ASP A 191 -0.46 5.70 3.24
C ASP A 191 0.80 5.71 2.37
N PRO A 192 1.91 6.31 2.82
CA PRO A 192 3.10 6.54 2.00
C PRO A 192 3.93 5.27 1.76
N ALA A 193 3.68 4.19 2.51
CA ALA A 193 4.40 2.93 2.42
C ALA A 193 3.44 1.78 2.72
N THR A 194 2.50 1.57 1.81
CA THR A 194 1.29 0.83 2.13
C THR A 194 1.48 -0.68 2.21
N GLY A 195 2.57 -1.22 1.65
CA GLY A 195 2.82 -2.64 1.58
C GLY A 195 1.66 -3.34 0.87
N THR A 196 1.10 -4.34 1.52
CA THR A 196 -0.10 -5.05 1.06
C THR A 196 -1.40 -4.35 1.45
N GLY A 197 -1.35 -3.20 2.13
CA GLY A 197 -2.50 -2.35 2.41
C GLY A 197 -3.13 -2.50 3.79
N THR A 198 -2.42 -2.97 4.82
CA THR A 198 -3.00 -3.21 6.17
C THR A 198 -3.69 -1.96 6.74
N PHE A 199 -3.00 -0.82 6.72
CA PHE A 199 -3.56 0.44 7.22
C PHE A 199 -4.76 0.92 6.39
N LEU A 200 -4.61 0.95 5.07
CA LEU A 200 -5.70 1.37 4.17
C LEU A 200 -6.94 0.48 4.29
N ARG A 201 -6.77 -0.85 4.42
CA ARG A 201 -7.88 -1.77 4.67
C ARG A 201 -8.64 -1.38 5.92
N ARG A 202 -7.94 -1.08 7.02
CA ARG A 202 -8.58 -0.70 8.27
C ARG A 202 -9.27 0.66 8.18
N VAL A 203 -8.66 1.63 7.49
CA VAL A 203 -9.27 2.92 7.16
C VAL A 203 -10.57 2.73 6.37
N ILE A 204 -10.55 1.91 5.31
CA ILE A 204 -11.75 1.62 4.50
C ILE A 204 -12.83 0.97 5.35
N ALA A 205 -12.48 0.00 6.20
CA ALA A 205 -13.42 -0.63 7.12
C ALA A 205 -14.06 0.40 8.06
N ARG A 206 -13.26 1.30 8.66
CA ARG A 206 -13.76 2.37 9.54
C ARG A 206 -14.69 3.33 8.80
N ILE A 207 -14.32 3.73 7.59
CA ILE A 207 -15.14 4.60 6.74
C ILE A 207 -16.46 3.90 6.39
N ARG A 208 -16.42 2.61 6.03
CA ARG A 208 -17.61 1.82 5.72
C ARG A 208 -18.53 1.68 6.92
N GLU A 209 -18.00 1.37 8.11
CA GLU A 209 -18.76 1.33 9.37
C GLU A 209 -19.56 2.62 9.58
N THR A 210 -18.89 3.78 9.47
CA THR A 210 -19.48 5.10 9.64
C THR A 210 -20.57 5.39 8.60
N MET A 211 -20.28 5.18 7.31
CA MET A 211 -21.22 5.51 6.23
C MET A 211 -22.42 4.57 6.20
N VAL A 212 -22.22 3.27 6.45
CA VAL A 212 -23.31 2.30 6.57
C VAL A 212 -24.23 2.65 7.73
N ALA A 213 -23.68 3.00 8.89
CA ALA A 213 -24.48 3.44 10.03
C ALA A 213 -25.31 4.68 9.69
N ARG A 214 -24.70 5.68 9.04
CA ARG A 214 -25.38 6.89 8.57
C ARG A 214 -26.53 6.56 7.62
N TRP A 215 -26.28 5.82 6.54
CA TRP A 215 -27.29 5.55 5.53
C TRP A 215 -28.44 4.67 6.03
N ARG A 216 -28.15 3.71 6.91
CA ARG A 216 -29.20 2.94 7.59
C ARG A 216 -30.07 3.84 8.46
N GLY A 217 -29.48 4.80 9.17
CA GLY A 217 -30.22 5.83 9.90
C GLY A 217 -31.08 6.73 9.02
N GLU A 218 -30.65 6.96 7.77
CA GLU A 218 -31.41 7.68 6.73
C GLU A 218 -32.45 6.80 6.01
N GLY A 219 -32.57 5.51 6.33
CA GLY A 219 -33.48 4.57 5.67
C GLY A 219 -33.09 4.21 4.23
N ARG A 220 -31.81 4.36 3.86
CA ARG A 220 -31.28 4.10 2.51
C ARG A 220 -30.64 2.71 2.41
N ASP A 221 -30.56 2.20 1.18
CA ASP A 221 -29.78 1.00 0.87
C ASP A 221 -28.28 1.31 0.95
N ALA A 222 -27.64 0.85 2.03
CA ALA A 222 -26.25 1.12 2.31
C ALA A 222 -25.29 0.51 1.28
N GLU A 223 -25.62 -0.62 0.66
CA GLU A 223 -24.73 -1.26 -0.31
C GLU A 223 -24.74 -0.51 -1.64
N ALA A 224 -25.93 -0.09 -2.10
CA ALA A 224 -26.04 0.78 -3.27
C ALA A 224 -25.33 2.12 -3.04
N CYS A 225 -25.49 2.72 -1.85
CA CYS A 225 -24.84 3.98 -1.51
C CYS A 225 -23.31 3.85 -1.38
N TRP A 226 -22.81 2.71 -0.90
CA TRP A 226 -21.37 2.46 -0.78
C TRP A 226 -20.66 2.58 -2.14
N GLN A 227 -21.19 1.92 -3.16
CA GLN A 227 -20.60 1.97 -4.49
C GLN A 227 -20.64 3.38 -5.08
N ASP A 228 -21.73 4.13 -4.88
CA ASP A 228 -21.81 5.53 -5.31
C ASP A 228 -20.81 6.42 -4.57
N TYR A 229 -20.58 6.18 -3.28
CA TYR A 229 -19.60 6.91 -2.49
C TYR A 229 -18.16 6.60 -2.91
N VAL A 230 -17.83 5.34 -3.18
CA VAL A 230 -16.50 4.92 -3.62
C VAL A 230 -16.17 5.53 -4.98
N ASP A 231 -17.11 5.42 -5.93
CA ASP A 231 -16.91 5.85 -7.32
C ASP A 231 -17.22 7.33 -7.55
N GLY A 232 -17.55 8.09 -6.51
CA GLY A 232 -17.83 9.53 -6.62
C GLY A 232 -19.08 9.82 -7.46
N ARG A 233 -20.13 9.01 -7.36
CA ARG A 233 -21.41 9.26 -8.04
C ARG A 233 -22.34 10.14 -7.20
N GLY A 234 -23.25 10.83 -7.87
CA GLY A 234 -24.26 11.66 -7.23
C GLY A 234 -23.64 12.78 -6.36
N PRO A 235 -23.94 12.84 -5.04
CA PRO A 235 -23.47 13.92 -4.17
C PRO A 235 -21.95 13.87 -3.88
N TRP A 236 -21.26 12.78 -4.23
CA TRP A 236 -19.83 12.60 -3.99
C TRP A 236 -18.96 12.84 -5.22
N ARG A 237 -19.52 13.47 -6.26
CA ARG A 237 -18.77 13.79 -7.47
C ARG A 237 -17.51 14.61 -7.15
N ASP A 238 -16.37 14.16 -7.67
CA ASP A 238 -15.03 14.72 -7.46
C ASP A 238 -14.56 14.68 -5.98
N ARG A 239 -15.25 13.89 -5.14
CA ARG A 239 -15.01 13.72 -3.69
C ARG A 239 -15.24 12.29 -3.21
N GLY A 240 -15.26 11.34 -4.14
CA GLY A 240 -15.46 9.93 -3.84
C GLY A 240 -14.30 9.37 -3.03
N LEU A 241 -14.48 8.20 -2.40
CA LEU A 241 -13.43 7.61 -1.58
C LEU A 241 -12.13 7.38 -2.37
N ARG A 242 -12.26 6.86 -3.61
CA ARG A 242 -11.12 6.55 -4.48
C ARG A 242 -10.27 7.77 -4.85
N GLU A 243 -10.89 8.94 -4.88
CA GLU A 243 -10.25 10.22 -5.26
C GLU A 243 -9.51 10.89 -4.09
N ARG A 244 -9.69 10.38 -2.86
CA ARG A 244 -9.12 10.97 -1.64
C ARG A 244 -8.43 9.96 -0.72
N LEU A 245 -8.29 8.71 -1.14
CA LEU A 245 -7.60 7.65 -0.41
C LEU A 245 -6.48 7.07 -1.27
N PHE A 246 -5.23 7.31 -0.88
CA PHE A 246 -4.05 6.92 -1.65
C PHE A 246 -3.13 6.00 -0.88
N GLY A 247 -2.53 5.05 -1.58
CA GLY A 247 -1.43 4.22 -1.08
C GLY A 247 -0.26 4.25 -2.04
N VAL A 248 0.95 4.32 -1.51
CA VAL A 248 2.18 4.19 -2.33
C VAL A 248 2.94 2.97 -1.87
N GLU A 249 3.38 2.15 -2.82
CA GLU A 249 4.20 0.98 -2.55
C GLU A 249 5.33 0.88 -3.57
N LEU A 250 6.54 0.64 -3.07
CA LEU A 250 7.75 0.59 -3.88
C LEU A 250 7.92 -0.78 -4.56
N MET A 251 7.52 -1.85 -3.89
CA MET A 251 7.68 -3.22 -4.39
C MET A 251 6.49 -3.65 -5.25
N LEU A 252 6.75 -4.16 -6.44
CA LEU A 252 5.71 -4.55 -7.40
C LEU A 252 4.74 -5.60 -6.85
N ALA A 253 5.25 -6.62 -6.15
CA ALA A 253 4.43 -7.72 -5.64
C ALA A 253 3.37 -7.26 -4.60
N PRO A 254 3.75 -6.59 -3.48
CA PRO A 254 2.76 -6.09 -2.53
C PRO A 254 1.88 -4.97 -3.13
N HIS A 255 2.40 -4.15 -4.06
CA HIS A 255 1.59 -3.17 -4.78
C HIS A 255 0.42 -3.82 -5.55
N LEU A 256 0.68 -4.86 -6.34
CA LEU A 256 -0.38 -5.57 -7.08
C LEU A 256 -1.38 -6.27 -6.14
N VAL A 257 -0.92 -6.73 -4.97
CA VAL A 257 -1.80 -7.31 -3.97
C VAL A 257 -2.67 -6.25 -3.30
N ALA A 258 -2.12 -5.10 -2.95
CA ALA A 258 -2.92 -3.97 -2.47
C ALA A 258 -3.99 -3.57 -3.51
N GLN A 259 -3.64 -3.53 -4.80
CA GLN A 259 -4.62 -3.28 -5.87
C GLN A 259 -5.72 -4.34 -5.97
N LEU A 260 -5.41 -5.61 -5.73
CA LEU A 260 -6.41 -6.69 -5.72
C LEU A 260 -7.36 -6.59 -4.52
N CYS A 261 -6.87 -6.08 -3.39
CA CYS A 261 -7.61 -6.08 -2.13
C CYS A 261 -8.32 -4.77 -1.81
N LEU A 262 -7.90 -3.65 -2.43
CA LEU A 262 -8.32 -2.30 -2.06
C LEU A 262 -8.86 -1.53 -3.28
N ASP A 263 -9.97 -1.99 -3.83
CA ASP A 263 -10.64 -1.34 -4.96
C ASP A 263 -11.08 0.11 -4.63
N GLU A 264 -11.25 0.43 -3.35
CA GLU A 264 -11.66 1.74 -2.87
C GLU A 264 -10.54 2.78 -2.81
N ALA A 265 -9.28 2.38 -3.02
CA ALA A 265 -8.12 3.27 -2.94
C ALA A 265 -7.44 3.47 -4.31
N THR A 266 -6.74 4.58 -4.46
CA THR A 266 -5.82 4.81 -5.58
C THR A 266 -4.40 4.38 -5.17
N LEU A 267 -3.91 3.29 -5.74
CA LEU A 267 -2.59 2.74 -5.44
C LEU A 267 -1.56 3.18 -6.48
N ILE A 268 -0.43 3.71 -6.01
CA ILE A 268 0.69 4.17 -6.82
C ILE A 268 1.87 3.21 -6.61
N HIS A 269 2.41 2.68 -7.71
CA HIS A 269 3.68 1.94 -7.67
C HIS A 269 4.83 2.94 -7.82
N GLY A 270 5.65 3.09 -6.79
CA GLY A 270 6.77 4.03 -6.82
C GLY A 270 7.27 4.41 -5.44
N ASN A 271 8.09 5.45 -5.41
CA ASN A 271 8.71 5.95 -4.19
C ASN A 271 8.03 7.24 -3.72
N THR A 272 7.47 7.24 -2.51
CA THR A 272 6.86 8.46 -1.93
C THR A 272 7.83 9.63 -1.86
N LEU A 273 9.12 9.38 -1.65
CA LEU A 273 10.12 10.43 -1.52
C LEU A 273 10.44 11.14 -2.86
N GLU A 274 10.00 10.57 -4.00
CA GLU A 274 10.00 11.27 -5.31
C GLU A 274 8.87 12.32 -5.42
N ASP A 275 8.08 12.47 -4.35
CA ASP A 275 6.98 13.41 -4.21
C ASP A 275 5.93 13.37 -5.33
N PRO A 276 5.24 12.23 -5.53
CA PRO A 276 4.21 12.11 -6.56
C PRO A 276 3.15 13.22 -6.43
N PRO A 277 2.82 13.96 -7.52
CA PRO A 277 1.89 15.08 -7.44
C PRO A 277 0.51 14.73 -6.87
N ALA A 278 0.06 13.48 -7.05
CA ALA A 278 -1.20 12.98 -6.53
C ALA A 278 -1.30 13.00 -4.99
N LEU A 279 -0.16 12.98 -4.29
CA LEU A 279 -0.13 12.97 -2.82
C LEU A 279 -0.17 14.38 -2.20
N ARG A 280 -0.03 15.42 -3.02
CA ARG A 280 -0.06 16.81 -2.54
C ARG A 280 -1.43 17.14 -1.96
N GLY A 281 -1.42 17.87 -0.86
CA GLY A 281 -2.65 18.23 -0.16
C GLY A 281 -3.26 17.10 0.67
N ALA A 282 -2.47 16.08 1.01
CA ALA A 282 -2.82 15.13 2.06
C ALA A 282 -3.00 15.87 3.39
N THR A 283 -4.09 15.58 4.08
CA THR A 283 -4.41 16.13 5.41
C THR A 283 -4.40 15.07 6.48
N VAL A 284 -4.43 13.80 6.09
CA VAL A 284 -4.27 12.64 6.95
C VAL A 284 -3.19 11.75 6.35
N ILE A 285 -2.10 11.54 7.08
CA ILE A 285 -1.01 10.66 6.68
C ILE A 285 -0.85 9.61 7.77
N LEU A 286 -1.00 8.34 7.41
CA LEU A 286 -0.99 7.21 8.34
C LEU A 286 -0.35 6.00 7.67
N GLY A 287 0.32 5.15 8.44
CA GLY A 287 1.03 4.00 7.89
C GLY A 287 2.23 3.62 8.75
N ASN A 288 2.96 2.61 8.30
CA ASN A 288 4.22 2.21 8.91
C ASN A 288 5.37 2.45 7.92
N PRO A 289 6.16 3.51 8.09
CA PRO A 289 7.25 3.81 7.17
C PRO A 289 8.36 2.75 7.23
N PRO A 290 9.18 2.61 6.18
CA PRO A 290 10.28 1.64 6.18
C PRO A 290 11.39 2.07 7.15
N TYR A 291 11.92 1.11 7.91
CA TYR A 291 13.09 1.29 8.79
C TYR A 291 14.33 0.74 8.09
N SER A 292 15.19 1.63 7.61
CA SER A 292 16.42 1.26 6.91
C SER A 292 17.53 2.29 7.14
N ILE A 293 18.41 1.99 8.09
CA ILE A 293 19.60 2.80 8.37
C ILE A 293 20.61 2.78 7.20
N GLN A 294 20.49 1.81 6.30
CA GLN A 294 21.23 1.74 5.03
C GLN A 294 20.30 2.14 3.89
N SER A 295 19.81 3.38 3.96
CA SER A 295 18.87 3.95 2.99
C SER A 295 19.37 3.84 1.55
N ALA A 296 18.50 3.38 0.65
CA ALA A 296 18.68 3.51 -0.80
C ALA A 296 18.30 4.91 -1.33
N ASN A 297 17.54 5.68 -0.55
CA ASN A 297 17.07 7.05 -0.88
C ASN A 297 18.17 8.10 -0.71
N LEU A 298 19.15 8.08 -1.61
CA LEU A 298 20.36 8.89 -1.54
C LEU A 298 20.44 9.98 -2.61
N ASP A 299 19.37 10.19 -3.38
CA ASP A 299 19.28 11.30 -4.30
C ASP A 299 19.30 12.65 -3.55
N PRO A 300 19.60 13.77 -4.25
CA PRO A 300 19.68 15.08 -3.60
C PRO A 300 18.40 15.52 -2.88
N GLN A 301 17.21 15.17 -3.40
CA GLN A 301 15.94 15.57 -2.81
C GLN A 301 15.70 14.81 -1.49
N ALA A 302 15.90 13.49 -1.49
CA ALA A 302 15.77 12.67 -0.29
C ALA A 302 16.78 13.07 0.80
N ARG A 303 18.03 13.42 0.41
CA ARG A 303 19.03 13.93 1.36
C ARG A 303 18.69 15.30 1.92
N GLN A 304 18.02 16.16 1.15
CA GLN A 304 17.63 17.49 1.59
C GLN A 304 16.57 17.43 2.70
N LEU A 305 15.72 16.40 2.71
CA LEU A 305 14.69 16.23 3.75
C LEU A 305 15.28 16.29 5.16
N ILE A 306 16.41 15.61 5.38
CA ILE A 306 16.96 15.45 6.73
C ILE A 306 17.63 16.71 7.27
N GLU A 307 17.88 17.73 6.43
CA GLU A 307 18.57 18.96 6.83
C GLU A 307 17.82 19.72 7.93
N ALA A 308 16.48 19.70 7.90
CA ALA A 308 15.66 20.34 8.92
C ALA A 308 15.95 19.79 10.33
N TYR A 309 16.21 18.48 10.43
CA TYR A 309 16.48 17.80 11.69
C TYR A 309 17.93 17.93 12.19
N LYS A 310 18.79 18.65 11.46
CA LYS A 310 20.14 19.00 11.93
C LYS A 310 20.15 20.24 12.83
N TYR A 311 18.99 20.86 13.07
CA TYR A 311 18.83 22.08 13.85
C TYR A 311 17.75 21.91 14.93
N VAL A 312 17.93 22.59 16.06
CA VAL A 312 16.92 22.74 17.13
C VAL A 312 16.90 24.21 17.51
N ASP A 313 15.72 24.84 17.52
CA ASP A 313 15.54 26.27 17.78
C ASP A 313 16.48 27.17 16.95
N GLY A 314 16.66 26.82 15.67
CA GLY A 314 17.54 27.53 14.74
C GLY A 314 19.05 27.28 14.94
N HIS A 315 19.45 26.51 15.95
CA HIS A 315 20.84 26.21 16.24
C HIS A 315 21.21 24.82 15.72
N ARG A 316 22.33 24.71 15.01
CA ARG A 316 22.82 23.43 14.50
C ARG A 316 23.21 22.51 15.65
N ILE A 317 22.77 21.25 15.59
CA ILE A 317 23.12 20.22 16.57
C ILE A 317 24.62 19.94 16.47
N VAL A 318 25.34 20.11 17.57
CA VAL A 318 26.76 19.75 17.71
C VAL A 318 26.85 18.42 18.45
N ALA A 319 26.80 17.31 17.72
CA ALA A 319 26.93 15.98 18.28
C ALA A 319 28.41 15.55 18.38
N ARG A 320 28.77 14.81 19.45
CA ARG A 320 30.11 14.22 19.60
C ARG A 320 30.49 13.30 18.43
N GLY A 321 29.50 12.66 17.79
CA GLY A 321 29.67 11.85 16.60
C GLY A 321 28.82 12.38 15.44
N ALA A 322 29.30 13.40 14.73
CA ALA A 322 28.58 14.00 13.60
C ALA A 322 28.24 13.00 12.49
N LEU A 323 29.14 12.05 12.20
CA LEU A 323 28.89 11.00 11.21
C LEU A 323 27.79 10.02 11.66
N GLN A 324 27.74 9.70 12.95
CA GLN A 324 26.70 8.83 13.49
C GLN A 324 25.34 9.53 13.51
N LEU A 325 25.31 10.83 13.84
CA LEU A 325 24.10 11.64 13.72
C LEU A 325 23.59 11.65 12.28
N GLU A 326 24.47 11.93 11.31
CA GLU A 326 24.13 11.90 9.88
C GLU A 326 23.54 10.53 9.49
N LYS A 327 24.20 9.44 9.87
CA LYS A 327 23.74 8.08 9.59
C LYS A 327 22.35 7.80 10.17
N ASN A 328 22.09 8.24 11.39
CA ASN A 328 20.77 8.05 12.02
C ASN A 328 19.69 8.88 11.33
N LEU A 329 19.99 10.13 10.97
CA LEU A 329 19.04 10.98 10.26
C LEU A 329 18.76 10.50 8.83
N GLN A 330 19.68 9.77 8.22
CA GLN A 330 19.51 9.18 6.89
C GLN A 330 18.61 7.93 6.87
N ASP A 331 18.15 7.45 8.02
CA ASP A 331 17.19 6.34 8.07
C ASP A 331 15.90 6.73 7.32
N ASP A 332 15.35 5.81 6.54
CA ASP A 332 14.23 6.09 5.66
C ASP A 332 12.99 6.53 6.43
N TYR A 333 12.73 6.01 7.63
CA TYR A 333 11.58 6.45 8.42
C TYR A 333 11.65 7.95 8.75
N VAL A 334 12.84 8.50 8.97
CA VAL A 334 13.06 9.94 9.23
C VAL A 334 12.70 10.78 8.01
N LYS A 335 13.06 10.30 6.81
CA LYS A 335 12.72 10.97 5.55
C LYS A 335 11.22 10.96 5.29
N PHE A 336 10.56 9.85 5.60
CA PHE A 336 9.09 9.74 5.48
C PHE A 336 8.38 10.68 6.47
N PHE A 337 8.86 10.79 7.71
CA PHE A 337 8.36 11.79 8.66
C PHE A 337 8.51 13.21 8.11
N ARG A 338 9.69 13.57 7.58
CA ARG A 338 9.88 14.90 7.02
C ARG A 338 8.98 15.16 5.82
N TRP A 339 8.85 14.18 4.93
CA TRP A 339 7.97 14.29 3.77
C TRP A 339 6.50 14.51 4.20
N ALA A 340 6.07 13.85 5.28
CA ALA A 340 4.74 14.02 5.85
C ALA A 340 4.57 15.43 6.46
N GLU A 341 5.52 15.90 7.28
CA GLU A 341 5.54 17.27 7.81
C GLU A 341 5.47 18.29 6.68
N GLN A 342 6.30 18.17 5.65
CA GLN A 342 6.29 19.10 4.51
C GLN A 342 4.94 19.11 3.80
N ASN A 343 4.28 17.95 3.63
CA ASN A 343 2.93 17.89 3.06
C ASN A 343 1.91 18.64 3.90
N LEU A 344 1.95 18.47 5.23
CA LEU A 344 0.99 19.07 6.15
C LEU A 344 1.24 20.57 6.37
N GLU A 345 2.50 21.00 6.38
CA GLU A 345 2.90 22.36 6.75
C GLU A 345 3.09 23.31 5.55
N THR A 346 3.72 22.81 4.48
CA THR A 346 4.37 23.68 3.49
C THR A 346 3.84 23.51 2.07
N LYS A 347 3.25 22.37 1.73
CA LYS A 347 2.78 22.14 0.37
C LYS A 347 1.45 22.84 0.15
N PRO A 348 1.27 23.51 -1.01
CA PRO A 348 -0.05 23.95 -1.42
C PRO A 348 -0.96 22.74 -1.43
N LEU A 349 -2.18 22.89 -0.90
CA LEU A 349 -3.13 21.79 -0.83
C LEU A 349 -3.75 21.42 -2.20
N GLY A 350 -3.14 21.91 -3.30
CA GLY A 350 -3.52 21.65 -4.69
C GLY A 350 -4.61 22.59 -5.17
#